data_AF-A0A9D6CWG0-F1
#
_entry.id   AF-A0A9D6CWG0-F1
#
_cell.length_a   1.000
_cell.length_b   1.000
_cell.length_c   1.000
_cell.angle_alpha   90.00
_cell.angle_beta   90.00
_cell.angle_gamma   90.00
#
_symmetry.space_group_name_H-M   'P 1'
#
loop_
_entity.id
_entity.type
_entity.pdbx_description
1 polymer ?
#
loop_
_entity_poly.entity_id
_entity_poly.type
_entity_poly.pdbx_seq_one_letter_code
_entity_poly.pdbx_strand_id
1 'polypeptide(L)'
;MGEFVRHLNGQMIPVNKSVSYFSVIPMEGPDLQRLIYDPAAAAPPKLLEILRDLRIILVGYLEKPRKGSEAEGPLMAFQAPAEARRLYSASYEHEGAEYVFLAVKDGDIADSHDTLYDELSALLVEHAGDEFLRPFHDLLREELGEQVRGELEERGWKLKEQLLRRQADATRDTKLFRAYADQALIDTLSLYFHGLCCDIDVDAGPLQLPSRTIRRRLETLRDMLSPPAGVALFPEELKQPL
;
A
#
# COMPACT_ATOMS: atom_id res chain seq x y z
N MET A 1 -7.19 18.70 -6.93
CA MET A 1 -6.37 18.42 -5.73
C MET A 1 -5.31 19.50 -5.47
N GLY A 2 -4.52 19.92 -6.47
CA GLY A 2 -3.43 20.88 -6.26
C GLY A 2 -3.80 22.27 -5.69
N GLU A 3 -4.98 22.83 -5.97
CA GLU A 3 -5.43 24.04 -5.27
C GLU A 3 -5.73 23.78 -3.80
N PHE A 4 -6.42 22.70 -3.49
CA PHE A 4 -6.78 22.35 -2.11
C PHE A 4 -5.53 22.08 -1.26
N VAL A 5 -4.58 21.30 -1.78
CA VAL A 5 -3.30 21.00 -1.13
C VAL A 5 -2.54 22.29 -0.75
N ARG A 6 -2.49 23.28 -1.65
CA ARG A 6 -1.86 24.57 -1.39
C ARG A 6 -2.49 25.32 -0.21
N HIS A 7 -3.80 25.17 0.01
CA HIS A 7 -4.51 25.83 1.12
C HIS A 7 -4.41 25.09 2.45
N LEU A 8 -4.04 23.80 2.44
CA LEU A 8 -3.90 22.98 3.65
C LEU A 8 -2.59 23.23 4.39
N ASN A 9 -1.65 23.96 3.80
CA ASN A 9 -0.35 24.18 4.41
C ASN A 9 -0.50 24.91 5.76
N GLY A 10 -0.03 24.30 6.85
CA GLY A 10 -0.19 24.79 8.22
C GLY A 10 -1.47 24.38 8.96
N GLN A 11 -2.39 23.65 8.32
CA GLN A 11 -3.62 23.13 8.95
C GLN A 11 -3.54 21.64 9.30
N MET A 12 -2.49 20.96 8.82
CA MET A 12 -2.24 19.55 9.08
C MET A 12 -1.97 19.30 10.57
N ILE A 13 -2.55 18.23 11.10
CA ILE A 13 -2.33 17.76 12.47
C ILE A 13 -1.15 16.79 12.44
N PRO A 14 -0.03 17.08 13.14
CA PRO A 14 1.12 16.20 13.18
C PRO A 14 0.81 14.94 13.99
N VAL A 15 1.19 13.78 13.45
CA VAL A 15 1.14 12.48 14.14
C VAL A 15 2.52 12.14 14.70
N ASN A 16 3.53 12.24 13.84
CA ASN A 16 4.94 12.11 14.17
C ASN A 16 5.78 13.06 13.30
N LYS A 17 7.10 12.85 13.20
CA LYS A 17 7.99 13.73 12.43
C LYS A 17 7.78 13.68 10.91
N SER A 18 7.23 12.59 10.40
CA SER A 18 7.13 12.32 8.95
C SER A 18 5.69 12.07 8.50
N VAL A 19 4.74 11.98 9.43
CA VAL A 19 3.33 11.73 9.16
C VAL A 19 2.48 12.82 9.78
N SER A 20 1.60 13.38 8.98
CA SER A 20 0.55 14.31 9.43
C SER A 20 -0.76 13.98 8.72
N TYR A 21 -1.88 14.41 9.30
CA TYR A 21 -3.19 14.19 8.69
C TYR A 21 -4.08 15.44 8.73
N PHE A 22 -5.11 15.44 7.89
CA PHE A 22 -6.20 16.40 7.95
C PHE A 22 -7.50 15.69 7.61
N SER A 23 -8.58 16.00 8.34
CA SER A 23 -9.90 15.42 8.07
C SER A 23 -10.88 16.49 7.62
N VAL A 24 -11.42 16.34 6.42
CA VAL A 24 -12.47 17.21 5.87
C VAL A 24 -13.83 16.92 6.51
N ILE A 25 -14.01 15.69 7.01
CA ILE A 25 -15.22 15.26 7.71
C ILE A 25 -14.91 15.00 9.20
N PRO A 26 -15.87 15.22 10.11
CA PRO A 26 -15.67 14.82 11.51
C PRO A 26 -15.43 13.32 11.60
N MET A 27 -14.45 12.94 12.42
CA MET A 27 -14.16 11.54 12.73
C MET A 27 -14.02 11.35 14.22
N GLU A 28 -14.45 10.18 14.69
CA GLU A 28 -14.35 9.82 16.09
C GLU A 28 -12.91 9.41 16.45
N GLY A 29 -12.55 9.60 17.73
CA GLY A 29 -11.21 9.25 18.23
C GLY A 29 -10.79 7.80 17.94
N PRO A 30 -11.64 6.78 18.17
CA PRO A 30 -11.30 5.39 17.86
C PRO A 30 -11.05 5.12 16.37
N ASP A 31 -11.75 5.81 15.48
CA ASP A 31 -11.59 5.64 14.04
C ASP A 31 -10.29 6.29 13.56
N LEU A 32 -9.96 7.48 14.10
CA LEU A 32 -8.67 8.12 13.87
C LEU A 32 -7.52 7.28 14.43
N GLN A 33 -7.70 6.64 15.59
CA GLN A 33 -6.70 5.75 16.16
C GLN A 33 -6.34 4.65 15.16
N ARG A 34 -7.34 3.95 14.64
CA ARG A 34 -7.16 2.84 13.69
C ARG A 34 -6.67 3.26 12.32
N LEU A 35 -7.12 4.40 11.79
CA LEU A 35 -6.78 4.81 10.42
C LEU A 35 -5.49 5.61 10.32
N ILE A 36 -5.08 6.29 11.38
CA ILE A 36 -3.96 7.24 11.34
C ILE A 36 -2.88 6.87 12.34
N TYR A 37 -3.23 6.77 13.63
CA TYR A 37 -2.21 6.68 14.67
C TYR A 37 -1.56 5.30 14.73
N ASP A 38 -2.35 4.22 14.68
CA ASP A 38 -1.82 2.86 14.70
C ASP A 38 -0.96 2.56 13.44
N PRO A 39 -1.42 2.87 12.20
CA PRO A 39 -0.60 2.70 11.01
C PRO A 39 0.68 3.54 11.04
N ALA A 40 0.61 4.80 11.49
CA ALA A 40 1.78 5.66 11.59
C ALA A 40 2.79 5.20 12.65
N ALA A 41 2.33 4.52 13.71
CA ALA A 41 3.20 3.95 14.74
C ALA A 41 3.85 2.64 14.27
N ALA A 42 3.14 1.84 13.46
CA ALA A 42 3.61 0.59 12.89
C ALA A 42 4.48 0.78 11.62
N ALA A 43 4.39 1.94 10.97
CA ALA A 43 5.10 2.23 9.72
C ALA A 43 6.62 2.04 9.84
N PRO A 44 7.25 1.24 8.96
CA PRO A 44 8.70 1.11 8.91
C PRO A 44 9.39 2.46 8.69
N PRO A 45 10.46 2.81 9.41
CA PRO A 45 11.17 4.08 9.22
C PRO A 45 11.62 4.28 7.77
N LYS A 46 12.02 3.19 7.10
CA LYS A 46 12.49 3.23 5.72
C LYS A 46 11.39 3.59 4.71
N LEU A 47 10.14 3.18 4.97
CA LEU A 47 8.98 3.60 4.17
C LEU A 47 8.84 5.14 4.24
N LEU A 48 8.91 5.70 5.45
CA LEU A 48 8.76 7.15 5.67
C LEU A 48 9.92 7.95 5.06
N GLU A 49 11.13 7.39 5.01
CA GLU A 49 12.26 7.99 4.29
C GLU A 49 12.03 8.03 2.76
N ILE A 50 11.45 6.97 2.20
CA ILE A 50 11.19 6.88 0.75
C ILE A 50 10.07 7.83 0.33
N LEU A 51 8.97 7.88 1.09
CA LEU A 51 7.78 8.68 0.78
C LEU A 51 7.90 10.16 1.18
N ARG A 52 8.95 10.57 1.89
CA ARG A 52 9.32 11.98 2.16
C ARG A 52 8.13 12.85 2.59
N ASP A 53 7.83 12.85 3.89
CA ASP A 53 6.72 13.59 4.51
C ASP A 53 5.32 13.20 3.98
N LEU A 54 4.78 12.15 4.58
CA LEU A 54 3.45 11.61 4.27
C LEU A 54 2.34 12.47 4.90
N ARG A 55 1.38 12.87 4.07
CA ARG A 55 0.24 13.72 4.44
C ARG A 55 -1.07 13.04 4.10
N ILE A 56 -1.79 12.55 5.10
CA ILE A 56 -3.03 11.80 4.90
C ILE A 56 -4.24 12.73 4.99
N ILE A 57 -5.06 12.77 3.95
CA ILE A 57 -6.26 13.60 3.85
C ILE A 57 -7.50 12.73 3.84
N LEU A 58 -8.29 12.79 4.91
CA LEU A 58 -9.53 12.04 5.06
C LEU A 58 -10.67 12.85 4.46
N VAL A 59 -11.31 12.31 3.43
CA VAL A 59 -12.38 12.97 2.67
C VAL A 59 -13.65 12.12 2.66
N GLY A 60 -14.78 12.76 2.35
CA GLY A 60 -16.04 12.04 2.20
C GLY A 60 -15.98 11.06 1.03
N TYR A 61 -15.79 11.58 -0.18
CA TYR A 61 -15.73 10.76 -1.40
C TYR A 61 -14.66 11.26 -2.36
N LEU A 62 -14.14 10.34 -3.17
CA LEU A 62 -13.30 10.64 -4.33
C LEU A 62 -13.98 10.16 -5.61
N GLU A 63 -13.81 10.91 -6.69
CA GLU A 63 -14.30 10.52 -8.01
C GLU A 63 -13.26 10.74 -9.12
N LYS A 64 -13.28 9.86 -10.12
CA LYS A 64 -12.52 10.02 -11.35
C LYS A 64 -12.99 11.29 -12.10
N PRO A 65 -12.07 12.08 -12.66
CA PRO A 65 -12.44 13.24 -13.47
C PRO A 65 -13.32 12.80 -14.66
N ARG A 66 -14.25 13.66 -15.06
CA ARG A 66 -15.07 13.39 -16.25
C ARG A 66 -14.19 13.35 -17.50
N LYS A 67 -14.53 12.49 -18.45
CA LYS A 67 -13.87 12.50 -19.76
C LYS A 67 -14.06 13.88 -20.40
N GLY A 68 -12.95 14.55 -20.74
CA GLY A 68 -12.96 15.93 -21.27
C GLY A 68 -12.92 17.03 -20.20
N SER A 69 -12.76 16.68 -18.93
CA SER A 69 -12.45 17.63 -17.86
C SER A 69 -11.01 18.14 -17.97
N GLU A 70 -10.78 19.41 -17.66
CA GLU A 70 -9.43 19.99 -17.50
C GLU A 70 -8.76 19.59 -16.17
N ALA A 71 -9.47 18.85 -15.32
CA ALA A 71 -8.93 18.39 -14.04
C ALA A 71 -7.80 17.35 -14.22
N GLU A 72 -6.59 17.72 -13.79
CA GLU A 72 -5.42 16.85 -13.72
C GLU A 72 -5.47 15.95 -12.47
N GLY A 73 -6.46 15.05 -12.43
CA GLY A 73 -6.51 13.98 -11.42
C GLY A 73 -7.87 13.82 -10.72
N PRO A 74 -7.94 12.96 -9.69
CA PRO A 74 -9.14 12.70 -8.92
C PRO A 74 -9.73 13.96 -8.27
N LEU A 75 -11.05 13.96 -8.10
CA LEU A 75 -11.82 15.06 -7.52
C LEU A 75 -12.41 14.65 -6.18
N MET A 76 -12.41 15.57 -5.22
CA MET A 76 -13.14 15.40 -3.97
C MET A 76 -14.62 15.70 -4.20
N ALA A 77 -15.49 14.83 -3.69
CA ALA A 77 -16.93 15.00 -3.76
C ALA A 77 -17.56 14.97 -2.37
N PHE A 78 -18.61 15.78 -2.18
CA PHE A 78 -19.39 15.84 -0.92
C PHE A 78 -20.60 14.91 -0.93
N GLN A 79 -20.99 14.43 -2.11
CA GLN A 79 -22.06 13.46 -2.33
C GLN A 79 -21.49 12.20 -2.95
N ALA A 80 -22.14 11.06 -2.69
CA ALA A 80 -21.73 9.77 -3.23
C ALA A 80 -21.68 9.85 -4.78
N PRO A 81 -20.50 9.65 -5.39
CA PRO A 81 -20.40 9.59 -6.84
C PRO A 81 -21.02 8.30 -7.37
N ALA A 82 -21.30 8.26 -8.68
CA ALA A 82 -21.68 7.02 -9.33
C ALA A 82 -20.57 5.97 -9.15
N GLU A 83 -20.96 4.72 -8.85
CA GLU A 83 -20.05 3.63 -8.52
C GLU A 83 -18.91 3.45 -9.52
N ALA A 84 -19.21 3.46 -10.82
CA ALA A 84 -18.22 3.34 -11.90
C ALA A 84 -17.13 4.45 -11.90
N ARG A 85 -17.36 5.53 -11.17
CA ARG A 85 -16.45 6.68 -11.05
C ARG A 85 -15.92 6.87 -9.64
N ARG A 86 -16.42 6.14 -8.65
CA ARG A 86 -15.96 6.21 -7.27
C ARG A 86 -14.51 5.74 -7.19
N LEU A 87 -13.74 6.42 -6.35
CA LEU A 87 -12.40 6.06 -5.93
C LEU A 87 -12.39 5.98 -4.40
N TYR A 88 -11.52 5.13 -3.86
CA TYR A 88 -11.34 4.97 -2.42
C TYR A 88 -10.06 5.64 -1.93
N SER A 89 -9.01 5.64 -2.75
CA SER A 89 -7.78 6.41 -2.53
C SER A 89 -7.36 7.20 -3.77
N ALA A 90 -6.46 8.15 -3.54
CA ALA A 90 -5.64 8.79 -4.56
C ALA A 90 -4.41 9.43 -3.92
N SER A 91 -3.30 9.46 -4.64
CA SER A 91 -2.08 10.16 -4.23
C SER A 91 -1.77 11.38 -5.10
N TYR A 92 -1.01 12.32 -4.52
CA TYR A 92 -0.56 13.52 -5.21
C TYR A 92 0.71 14.09 -4.56
N GLU A 93 1.81 14.12 -5.30
CA GLU A 93 3.05 14.78 -4.85
C GLU A 93 2.92 16.30 -4.97
N HIS A 94 3.27 17.03 -3.91
CA HIS A 94 3.37 18.49 -3.95
C HIS A 94 4.45 19.03 -3.02
N GLU A 95 5.34 19.86 -3.56
CA GLU A 95 6.46 20.47 -2.82
C GLU A 95 7.33 19.44 -2.07
N GLY A 96 7.49 18.25 -2.65
CA GLY A 96 8.30 17.16 -2.10
C GLY A 96 7.66 16.39 -0.95
N ALA A 97 6.36 16.60 -0.71
CA ALA A 97 5.55 15.81 0.22
C ALA A 97 4.51 14.97 -0.53
N GLU A 98 4.28 13.74 -0.04
CA GLU A 98 3.27 12.84 -0.59
C GLU A 98 1.92 13.03 0.11
N TYR A 99 0.89 13.37 -0.67
CA TYR A 99 -0.47 13.50 -0.16
C TYR A 99 -1.30 12.29 -0.53
N VAL A 100 -1.76 11.54 0.47
CA VAL A 100 -2.68 10.42 0.30
C VAL A 100 -4.08 10.87 0.68
N PHE A 101 -4.99 10.91 -0.28
CA PHE A 101 -6.41 11.14 -0.07
C PHE A 101 -7.11 9.80 0.14
N LEU A 102 -7.84 9.68 1.25
CA LEU A 102 -8.60 8.48 1.60
C LEU A 102 -10.09 8.84 1.74
N ALA A 103 -10.95 8.20 0.95
CA ALA A 103 -12.38 8.34 1.04
C ALA A 103 -12.93 7.40 2.12
N VAL A 104 -13.42 7.97 3.22
CA VAL A 104 -13.81 7.20 4.43
C VAL A 104 -15.33 7.21 4.68
N LYS A 105 -16.13 7.78 3.77
CA LYS A 105 -17.59 7.81 3.92
C LYS A 105 -18.25 6.64 3.20
N ASP A 106 -19.23 6.03 3.86
CA ASP A 106 -19.98 4.83 3.44
C ASP A 106 -19.20 3.50 3.48
N GLY A 107 -17.87 3.53 3.59
CA GLY A 107 -17.05 2.34 3.89
C GLY A 107 -16.96 2.11 5.39
N ASP A 108 -16.67 0.89 5.81
CA ASP A 108 -16.25 0.68 7.18
C ASP A 108 -14.77 1.07 7.37
N ILE A 109 -14.33 1.11 8.62
CA ILE A 109 -12.97 1.49 8.97
C ILE A 109 -11.95 0.44 8.51
N ALA A 110 -12.34 -0.84 8.44
CA ALA A 110 -11.45 -1.91 7.98
C ALA A 110 -11.15 -1.77 6.48
N ASP A 111 -12.18 -1.52 5.65
CA ASP A 111 -12.03 -1.29 4.21
C ASP A 111 -11.13 -0.07 3.94
N SER A 112 -11.30 0.99 4.72
CA SER A 112 -10.48 2.21 4.62
C SER A 112 -9.02 1.96 5.04
N HIS A 113 -8.80 1.04 5.97
CA HIS A 113 -7.49 0.63 6.45
C HIS A 113 -6.74 -0.18 5.39
N ASP A 114 -7.40 -1.15 4.76
CA ASP A 114 -6.84 -1.91 3.62
C ASP A 114 -6.50 -0.98 2.45
N THR A 115 -7.42 -0.06 2.13
CA THR A 115 -7.21 0.94 1.07
C THR A 115 -5.98 1.81 1.33
N LEU A 116 -5.71 2.18 2.59
CA LEU A 116 -4.52 2.95 2.94
C LEU A 116 -3.25 2.14 2.67
N TYR A 117 -3.20 0.86 3.07
CA TYR A 117 -2.01 0.03 2.85
C TYR A 117 -1.76 -0.27 1.38
N ASP A 118 -2.81 -0.46 0.59
CA ASP A 118 -2.68 -0.60 -0.87
C ASP A 118 -2.06 0.65 -1.50
N GLU A 119 -2.52 1.84 -1.11
CA GLU A 119 -1.99 3.11 -1.63
C GLU A 119 -0.52 3.33 -1.20
N LEU A 120 -0.19 3.08 0.06
CA LEU A 120 1.19 3.20 0.55
C LEU A 120 2.14 2.20 -0.13
N SER A 121 1.65 1.00 -0.42
CA SER A 121 2.40 -0.03 -1.12
C SER A 121 2.68 0.37 -2.57
N ALA A 122 1.67 0.89 -3.26
CA ALA A 122 1.82 1.40 -4.62
C ALA A 122 2.82 2.57 -4.68
N LEU A 123 2.71 3.52 -3.75
CA LEU A 123 3.65 4.66 -3.65
C LEU A 123 5.08 4.19 -3.37
N LEU A 124 5.28 3.23 -2.45
CA LEU A 124 6.62 2.73 -2.19
C LEU A 124 7.24 2.14 -3.46
N VAL A 125 6.51 1.33 -4.22
CA VAL A 125 7.02 0.74 -5.47
C VAL A 125 7.30 1.80 -6.52
N GLU A 126 6.48 2.85 -6.60
CA GLU A 126 6.67 3.97 -7.52
C GLU A 126 7.92 4.80 -7.21
N HIS A 127 8.17 5.10 -5.93
CA HIS A 127 9.28 5.98 -5.51
C HIS A 127 10.58 5.23 -5.19
N ALA A 128 10.52 3.93 -4.94
CA ALA A 128 11.70 3.12 -4.67
C ALA A 128 12.54 2.92 -5.94
N GLY A 129 13.86 3.00 -5.79
CA GLY A 129 14.78 2.67 -6.88
C GLY A 129 14.92 1.16 -7.10
N ASP A 130 15.29 0.77 -8.33
CA ASP A 130 15.52 -0.63 -8.73
C ASP A 130 16.46 -1.41 -7.78
N GLU A 131 17.43 -0.73 -7.14
CA GLU A 131 18.33 -1.36 -6.18
C GLU A 131 17.59 -1.79 -4.90
N PHE A 132 16.68 -0.95 -4.42
CA PHE A 132 15.87 -1.26 -3.23
C PHE A 132 14.90 -2.42 -3.52
N LEU A 133 14.30 -2.45 -4.71
CA LEU A 133 13.34 -3.49 -5.12
C LEU A 133 13.99 -4.82 -5.49
N ARG A 134 15.31 -4.81 -5.77
CA ARG A 134 16.05 -5.98 -6.27
C ARG A 134 15.90 -7.24 -5.41
N PRO A 135 16.03 -7.22 -4.07
CA PRO A 135 15.95 -8.44 -3.27
C PRO A 135 14.61 -9.16 -3.46
N PHE A 136 13.51 -8.41 -3.52
CA PHE A 136 12.20 -8.99 -3.78
C PHE A 136 12.05 -9.49 -5.23
N HIS A 137 12.59 -8.76 -6.21
CA HIS A 137 12.59 -9.23 -7.59
C HIS A 137 13.38 -10.54 -7.77
N ASP A 138 14.52 -10.68 -7.08
CA ASP A 138 15.34 -11.89 -7.12
C ASP A 138 14.61 -13.06 -6.46
N LEU A 139 13.94 -12.82 -5.32
CA LEU A 139 13.05 -13.79 -4.71
C LEU A 139 11.97 -14.29 -5.68
N LEU A 140 11.31 -13.39 -6.41
CA LEU A 140 10.29 -13.80 -7.40
C LEU A 140 10.87 -14.64 -8.54
N ARG A 141 12.10 -14.37 -8.96
CA ARG A 141 12.77 -15.21 -9.99
C ARG A 141 13.03 -16.62 -9.48
N GLU A 142 13.46 -16.75 -8.22
CA GLU A 142 13.62 -18.05 -7.57
C GLU A 142 12.28 -18.79 -7.51
N GLU A 143 11.21 -18.12 -7.06
CA GLU A 143 9.86 -18.69 -7.01
C GLU A 143 9.34 -19.16 -8.39
N LEU A 144 9.58 -18.36 -9.43
CA LEU A 144 9.24 -18.72 -10.82
C LEU A 144 10.05 -19.93 -11.30
N GLY A 145 11.34 -19.99 -10.97
CA GLY A 145 12.21 -21.13 -11.26
C GLY A 145 11.78 -22.41 -10.54
N GLU A 146 11.29 -22.27 -9.30
CA GLU A 146 10.70 -23.35 -8.49
C GLU A 146 9.26 -23.72 -8.91
N GLN A 147 8.70 -23.02 -9.90
CA GLN A 147 7.33 -23.21 -10.39
C GLN A 147 6.27 -23.04 -9.29
N VAL A 148 6.51 -22.11 -8.35
CA VAL A 148 5.56 -21.78 -7.29
C VAL A 148 4.25 -21.29 -7.88
N ARG A 149 3.16 -21.97 -7.50
CA ARG A 149 1.78 -21.63 -7.91
C ARG A 149 1.13 -20.67 -6.91
N GLY A 150 0.06 -20.04 -7.37
CA GLY A 150 -0.72 -19.05 -6.63
C GLY A 150 -0.12 -17.66 -6.62
N GLU A 151 -0.93 -16.71 -6.14
CA GLU A 151 -0.58 -15.34 -5.72
C GLU A 151 -1.47 -14.93 -4.54
N LEU A 152 -1.14 -13.83 -3.85
CA LEU A 152 -1.97 -13.28 -2.77
C LEU A 152 -3.31 -12.75 -3.33
N GLU A 153 -3.22 -11.98 -4.42
CA GLU A 153 -4.37 -11.31 -5.03
C GLU A 153 -4.62 -11.76 -6.48
N GLU A 154 -5.87 -11.61 -6.92
CA GLU A 154 -6.32 -12.01 -8.27
C GLU A 154 -5.55 -11.25 -9.37
N ARG A 155 -5.21 -9.98 -9.14
CA ARG A 155 -4.48 -9.16 -10.11
C ARG A 155 -3.05 -9.66 -10.31
N GLY A 156 -2.33 -9.95 -9.23
CA GLY A 156 -1.01 -10.58 -9.28
C GLY A 156 -1.07 -11.92 -10.01
N TRP A 157 -2.09 -12.74 -9.70
CA TRP A 157 -2.32 -14.03 -10.37
C TRP A 157 -2.45 -13.89 -11.89
N LYS A 158 -3.31 -12.98 -12.37
CA LYS A 158 -3.53 -12.74 -13.81
C LYS A 158 -2.24 -12.31 -14.53
N LEU A 159 -1.42 -11.47 -13.89
CA LEU A 159 -0.15 -11.01 -14.46
C LEU A 159 0.88 -12.14 -14.52
N LYS A 160 0.94 -12.99 -13.49
CA LYS A 160 1.77 -14.19 -13.47
C LYS A 160 1.38 -15.16 -14.59
N GLU A 161 0.09 -15.44 -14.75
CA GLU A 161 -0.41 -16.29 -15.85
C GLU A 161 -0.06 -15.70 -17.22
N GLN A 162 -0.22 -14.39 -17.39
CA GLN A 162 0.16 -13.71 -18.62
C GLN A 162 1.66 -13.82 -18.91
N LEU A 163 2.51 -13.66 -17.89
CA LEU A 163 3.96 -13.80 -17.99
C LEU A 163 4.32 -15.22 -18.44
N LEU A 164 3.87 -16.23 -17.70
CA LEU A 164 4.15 -17.65 -17.97
C LEU A 164 3.66 -18.11 -19.35
N ARG A 165 2.53 -17.57 -19.83
CA ARG A 165 1.98 -17.93 -21.14
C ARG A 165 2.75 -17.29 -22.30
N ARG A 166 3.35 -16.12 -22.09
CA ARG A 166 3.98 -15.31 -23.16
C ARG A 166 5.49 -15.41 -23.19
N GLN A 167 6.12 -15.98 -22.17
CA GLN A 167 7.58 -16.07 -22.08
C GLN A 167 8.03 -17.50 -21.82
N ALA A 168 8.97 -17.97 -22.65
CA ALA A 168 9.62 -19.26 -22.43
C ALA A 168 10.52 -19.25 -21.18
N ASP A 169 11.14 -18.11 -20.89
CA ASP A 169 11.88 -17.86 -19.66
C ASP A 169 11.24 -16.67 -18.93
N ALA A 170 10.42 -16.98 -17.93
CA ALA A 170 9.70 -16.01 -17.12
C ALA A 170 10.59 -15.28 -16.09
N THR A 171 11.84 -15.71 -15.90
CA THR A 171 12.77 -15.09 -14.94
C THR A 171 13.49 -13.88 -15.52
N ARG A 172 13.47 -13.73 -16.86
CA ARG A 172 14.16 -12.66 -17.56
C ARG A 172 13.53 -11.31 -17.26
N ASP A 173 14.39 -10.31 -17.03
CA ASP A 173 13.95 -8.93 -16.85
C ASP A 173 13.32 -8.37 -18.14
N THR A 174 12.00 -8.25 -18.12
CA THR A 174 11.16 -7.82 -19.23
C THR A 174 10.01 -6.98 -18.71
N LYS A 175 9.32 -6.24 -19.58
CA LYS A 175 8.13 -5.46 -19.19
C LYS A 175 7.03 -6.30 -18.55
N LEU A 176 6.85 -7.56 -18.99
CA LEU A 176 5.86 -8.46 -18.39
C LEU A 176 6.31 -8.93 -17.01
N PHE A 177 7.60 -9.26 -16.84
CA PHE A 177 8.14 -9.61 -15.54
C PHE A 177 8.02 -8.44 -14.56
N ARG A 178 8.43 -7.22 -14.95
CA ARG A 178 8.33 -6.04 -14.09
C ARG A 178 6.90 -5.73 -13.69
N ALA A 179 5.95 -5.75 -14.63
CA ALA A 179 4.54 -5.53 -14.30
C ALA A 179 4.00 -6.56 -13.29
N TYR A 180 4.37 -7.84 -13.42
CA TYR A 180 4.04 -8.87 -12.44
C TYR A 180 4.75 -8.64 -11.10
N ALA A 181 6.05 -8.34 -11.12
CA ALA A 181 6.87 -8.17 -9.94
C ALA A 181 6.42 -6.97 -9.09
N ASP A 182 6.13 -5.84 -9.74
CA ASP A 182 5.61 -4.64 -9.09
C ASP A 182 4.27 -4.95 -8.41
N GLN A 183 3.36 -5.65 -9.10
CA GLN A 183 2.06 -6.02 -8.50
C GLN A 183 2.22 -7.01 -7.34
N ALA A 184 3.01 -8.07 -7.51
CA ALA A 184 3.23 -9.07 -6.46
C ALA A 184 3.89 -8.43 -5.22
N LEU A 185 4.74 -7.42 -5.43
CA LEU A 185 5.33 -6.64 -4.35
C LEU A 185 4.29 -5.76 -3.67
N ILE A 186 3.44 -5.05 -4.42
CA ILE A 186 2.34 -4.24 -3.85
C ILE A 186 1.43 -5.12 -2.98
N ASP A 187 1.00 -6.27 -3.49
CA ASP A 187 0.12 -7.20 -2.76
C ASP A 187 0.79 -7.68 -1.47
N THR A 188 2.10 -7.97 -1.52
CA THR A 188 2.86 -8.45 -0.35
C THR A 188 3.14 -7.32 0.65
N LEU A 189 3.42 -6.10 0.18
CA LEU A 189 3.61 -4.92 1.03
C LEU A 189 2.32 -4.54 1.76
N SER A 190 1.17 -4.63 1.09
CA SER A 190 -0.12 -4.37 1.72
C SER A 190 -0.36 -5.33 2.87
N LEU A 191 -0.15 -6.63 2.63
CA LEU A 191 -0.18 -7.66 3.68
C LEU A 191 0.84 -7.40 4.79
N TYR A 192 2.07 -7.00 4.44
CA TYR A 192 3.13 -6.70 5.40
C TYR A 192 2.75 -5.53 6.31
N PHE A 193 2.33 -4.41 5.76
CA PHE A 193 1.94 -3.24 6.53
C PHE A 193 0.72 -3.50 7.41
N HIS A 194 -0.26 -4.24 6.88
CA HIS A 194 -1.41 -4.66 7.68
C HIS A 194 -0.94 -5.54 8.85
N GLY A 195 -0.09 -6.54 8.61
CA GLY A 195 0.42 -7.45 9.64
C GLY A 195 1.31 -6.79 10.72
N LEU A 196 1.88 -5.61 10.46
CA LEU A 196 2.59 -4.83 11.48
C LEU A 196 1.65 -4.14 12.47
N CYS A 197 0.39 -3.93 12.08
CA CYS A 197 -0.59 -3.15 12.83
C CYS A 197 -1.73 -4.02 13.40
N CYS A 198 -2.10 -5.11 12.71
CA CYS A 198 -3.21 -5.98 13.11
C CYS A 198 -2.85 -7.45 13.03
N ASP A 199 -3.57 -8.26 13.81
CA ASP A 199 -3.55 -9.71 13.68
C ASP A 199 -4.43 -10.09 12.48
N ILE A 200 -3.83 -10.68 11.46
CA ILE A 200 -4.50 -10.99 10.19
C ILE A 200 -4.34 -12.47 9.85
N ASP A 201 -5.44 -13.04 9.39
CA ASP A 201 -5.48 -14.37 8.80
C ASP A 201 -5.32 -14.25 7.29
N VAL A 202 -4.49 -15.12 6.70
CA VAL A 202 -4.36 -15.21 5.24
C VAL A 202 -5.15 -16.40 4.74
N ASP A 203 -6.03 -16.13 3.77
CA ASP A 203 -6.88 -17.15 3.17
C ASP A 203 -6.07 -18.28 2.53
N ALA A 204 -6.50 -19.52 2.78
CA ALA A 204 -5.97 -20.70 2.13
C ALA A 204 -6.86 -21.10 0.95
N GLY A 205 -6.26 -21.27 -0.22
CA GLY A 205 -7.00 -21.65 -1.42
C GLY A 205 -6.12 -22.25 -2.51
N PRO A 206 -6.70 -22.96 -3.49
CA PRO A 206 -5.95 -23.59 -4.57
C PRO A 206 -5.24 -22.58 -5.50
N LEU A 207 -5.69 -21.33 -5.51
CA LEU A 207 -5.07 -20.21 -6.23
C LEU A 207 -4.22 -19.30 -5.33
N GLN A 208 -4.20 -19.57 -4.03
CA GLN A 208 -3.44 -18.77 -3.05
C GLN A 208 -1.99 -19.26 -2.95
N LEU A 209 -1.10 -18.37 -2.55
CA LEU A 209 0.29 -18.74 -2.30
C LEU A 209 0.39 -19.76 -1.16
N PRO A 210 1.32 -20.73 -1.23
CA PRO A 210 1.64 -21.56 -0.09
C PRO A 210 2.13 -20.70 1.09
N SER A 211 1.70 -21.00 2.31
CA SER A 211 2.06 -20.22 3.50
C SER A 211 3.57 -20.07 3.70
N ARG A 212 4.37 -21.10 3.33
CA ARG A 212 5.83 -21.04 3.37
C ARG A 212 6.40 -19.96 2.42
N THR A 213 5.79 -19.80 1.25
CA THR A 213 6.17 -18.78 0.28
C THR A 213 5.78 -17.39 0.79
N ILE A 214 4.56 -17.24 1.32
CA ILE A 214 4.13 -15.98 1.94
C ILE A 214 5.09 -15.57 3.04
N ARG A 215 5.43 -16.51 3.95
CA ARG A 215 6.40 -16.26 5.02
C ARG A 215 7.75 -15.79 4.48
N ARG A 216 8.30 -16.45 3.45
CA ARG A 216 9.58 -16.07 2.82
C ARG A 216 9.53 -14.67 2.19
N ARG A 217 8.40 -14.30 1.56
CA ARG A 217 8.16 -12.93 1.05
C ARG A 217 8.13 -11.91 2.19
N LEU A 218 7.40 -12.18 3.27
CA LEU A 218 7.30 -11.30 4.44
C LEU A 218 8.64 -11.16 5.17
N GLU A 219 9.43 -12.23 5.30
CA GLU A 219 10.79 -12.20 5.86
C GLU A 219 11.71 -11.32 4.99
N THR A 220 11.59 -11.41 3.67
CA THR A 220 12.35 -10.56 2.73
C THR A 220 11.97 -9.09 2.89
N LEU A 221 10.68 -8.78 3.03
CA LEU A 221 10.22 -7.42 3.29
C LEU A 221 10.66 -6.91 4.66
N ARG A 222 10.66 -7.74 5.69
CA ARG A 222 11.17 -7.38 7.02
C ARG A 222 12.65 -6.98 6.96
N ASP A 223 13.45 -7.66 6.15
CA ASP A 223 14.87 -7.34 5.98
C ASP A 223 15.05 -6.05 5.16
N MET A 224 14.18 -5.78 4.17
CA MET A 224 14.18 -4.55 3.36
C MET A 224 13.64 -3.33 4.11
N LEU A 225 12.63 -3.53 4.95
CA LEU A 225 11.80 -2.53 5.63
C LEU A 225 11.65 -2.91 7.10
N SER A 226 12.74 -2.86 7.86
CA SER A 226 12.73 -3.27 9.26
C SER A 226 11.60 -2.60 10.05
N PRO A 227 10.80 -3.38 10.81
CA PRO A 227 9.76 -2.84 11.66
C PRO A 227 10.33 -1.82 12.67
N PRO A 228 9.52 -0.84 13.11
CA PRO A 228 9.93 0.03 14.19
C PRO A 228 10.12 -0.76 15.50
N ALA A 229 10.89 -0.19 16.43
CA ALA A 229 11.19 -0.85 17.69
C ALA A 229 9.91 -1.20 18.48
N GLY A 230 9.81 -2.45 18.93
CA GLY A 230 8.66 -2.94 19.68
C GLY A 230 7.49 -3.43 18.83
N VAL A 231 7.59 -3.35 17.50
CA VAL A 231 6.62 -3.95 16.57
C VAL A 231 7.18 -5.27 16.05
N ALA A 232 6.36 -6.30 16.13
CA ALA A 232 6.64 -7.63 15.63
C ALA A 232 5.78 -7.92 14.42
N LEU A 233 6.36 -8.53 13.39
CA LEU A 233 5.62 -9.05 12.25
C LEU A 233 5.12 -10.47 12.55
N PHE A 234 5.92 -11.27 13.27
CA PHE A 234 5.59 -12.66 13.54
C PHE A 234 5.29 -12.89 15.04
N PRO A 235 4.30 -13.75 15.37
CA PRO A 235 3.98 -14.07 16.77
C PRO A 235 5.16 -14.62 17.58
N GLU A 236 6.15 -15.23 16.91
CA GLU A 236 7.36 -15.75 17.56
C GLU A 236 8.29 -14.64 18.08
N GLU A 237 8.26 -13.44 17.49
CA GLU A 237 9.12 -12.31 17.84
C GLU A 237 8.69 -11.67 19.16
N LEU A 238 7.39 -11.71 19.48
CA LEU A 238 6.84 -11.25 20.76
C LEU A 238 7.31 -12.10 21.95
N LYS A 239 7.84 -13.31 21.70
CA LYS A 239 8.27 -14.25 22.74
C LYS A 239 9.76 -14.15 23.10
N GLN A 240 10.53 -13.33 22.40
CA GLN A 240 11.94 -13.11 22.71
C GLN A 240 12.08 -11.84 23.56
N PRO A 241 12.64 -11.92 24.80
CA PRO A 241 12.97 -10.70 25.54
C PRO A 241 14.11 -9.97 24.81
N LEU A 242 13.93 -8.65 24.64
CA LEU A 242 14.96 -7.70 24.16
C LEU A 242 16.27 -7.83 24.95
#